data_AF-T2I8I7-F1
#
_entry.id   AF-T2I8I7-F1
#
_cell.length_a   1.000
_cell.length_b   1.000
_cell.length_c   1.000
_cell.angle_alpha   90.00
_cell.angle_beta   90.00
_cell.angle_gamma   90.00
#
_symmetry.space_group_name_H-M   'P 1'
#
loop_
_entity.id
_entity.type
_entity.pdbx_description
1 polymer ?
#
loop_
_entity_poly.entity_id
_entity_poly.type
_entity_poly.pdbx_seq_one_letter_code
_entity_poly.pdbx_strand_id
1 'polypeptide(L)'
;MGFSLGILWHEIKQENEQLQAKETINPLILLRKLYDKLNCNGKLAFYAVWLMGFLGAVTVLINLGYQKYYRPEQLISVIKENSSQPVLIATTHKSLVQVGEMMGIGLELKKVSNPPKPPFLKVDTPKPPFLKGDNKERENPEFLFIHQTQDNDPQSTIKLQETVNNMSKPLEVWAVNFNAEIELNNCTLDTTKYPYIDGYGYKRYICN
;
A
#
# COMPACT_ATOMS: atom_id res chain seq x y z
N MET A 1 35.28 -44.44 -2.09
CA MET A 1 35.08 -43.15 -2.79
C MET A 1 34.67 -42.11 -1.74
N GLY A 2 35.59 -41.34 -1.19
CA GLY A 2 35.27 -40.43 -0.06
C GLY A 2 36.22 -39.23 0.11
N PHE A 3 37.13 -39.00 -0.84
CA PHE A 3 38.12 -37.94 -0.78
C PHE A 3 37.74 -36.67 -1.58
N SER A 4 36.58 -36.65 -2.23
CA SER A 4 36.19 -35.57 -3.14
C SER A 4 35.40 -34.42 -2.50
N LEU A 5 34.79 -34.62 -1.33
CA LEU A 5 33.99 -33.57 -0.66
C LEU A 5 34.81 -32.65 0.26
N GLY A 6 35.88 -33.16 0.87
CA GLY A 6 36.69 -32.35 1.81
C GLY A 6 37.51 -31.25 1.11
N ILE A 7 37.99 -31.53 -0.10
CA ILE A 7 38.77 -30.58 -0.91
C ILE A 7 37.84 -29.48 -1.44
N LEU A 8 36.66 -29.86 -1.94
CA LEU A 8 35.64 -28.93 -2.43
C LEU A 8 35.12 -28.01 -1.30
N TRP A 9 34.92 -28.53 -0.09
CA TRP A 9 34.48 -27.72 1.05
C TRP A 9 35.56 -26.74 1.52
N HIS A 10 36.84 -27.11 1.40
CA HIS A 10 37.96 -26.23 1.73
C HIS A 10 38.14 -25.11 0.68
N GLU A 11 37.96 -25.40 -0.61
CA GLU A 11 37.97 -24.40 -1.69
C GLU A 11 36.80 -23.41 -1.56
N ILE A 12 35.57 -23.90 -1.34
CA ILE A 12 34.38 -23.06 -1.15
C ILE A 12 34.53 -22.14 0.08
N LYS A 13 35.14 -22.64 1.16
CA LYS A 13 35.38 -21.83 2.37
C LYS A 13 36.38 -20.70 2.10
N GLN A 14 37.48 -20.98 1.39
CA GLN A 14 38.46 -19.96 1.06
C GLN A 14 37.92 -18.90 0.10
N GLU A 15 37.11 -19.28 -0.88
CA GLU A 15 36.49 -18.33 -1.81
C GLU A 15 35.51 -17.40 -1.09
N ASN A 16 34.70 -17.93 -0.18
CA ASN A 16 33.76 -17.14 0.63
C ASN A 16 34.46 -16.18 1.60
N GLU A 17 35.58 -16.57 2.21
CA GLU A 17 36.37 -15.66 3.07
C GLU A 17 37.02 -14.52 2.26
N GLN A 18 37.49 -14.80 1.04
CA GLN A 18 38.03 -13.77 0.13
C GLN A 18 36.93 -12.82 -0.39
N LEU A 19 35.73 -13.34 -0.68
CA LEU A 19 34.58 -12.52 -1.08
C LEU A 19 34.10 -11.63 0.07
N GLN A 20 34.03 -12.15 1.30
CA GLN A 20 33.71 -11.36 2.50
C GLN A 20 34.79 -10.31 2.83
N ALA A 21 36.06 -10.60 2.60
CA ALA A 21 37.15 -9.63 2.75
C ALA A 21 37.12 -8.50 1.70
N LYS A 22 36.58 -8.78 0.50
CA LYS A 22 36.42 -7.79 -0.58
C LYS A 22 35.17 -6.91 -0.41
N GLU A 23 34.17 -7.40 0.32
CA GLU A 23 32.86 -6.75 0.50
C GLU A 23 32.76 -5.88 1.77
N THR A 24 33.72 -5.97 2.69
CA THR A 24 33.74 -5.14 3.90
C THR A 24 34.44 -3.79 3.65
N ILE A 25 33.85 -2.94 2.80
CA ILE A 25 34.18 -1.51 2.77
C ILE A 25 33.71 -0.93 4.11
N ASN A 26 34.62 -0.91 5.08
CA ASN A 26 34.33 -0.44 6.42
C ASN A 26 33.98 1.06 6.35
N PRO A 27 32.71 1.46 6.57
CA PRO A 27 32.23 2.81 6.25
C PRO A 27 32.97 3.88 7.07
N LEU A 28 33.44 3.52 8.26
CA LEU A 28 34.27 4.36 9.12
C LEU A 28 35.63 4.72 8.50
N ILE A 29 36.27 3.79 7.78
CA ILE A 29 37.57 4.02 7.13
C ILE A 29 37.40 4.93 5.91
N LEU A 30 36.30 4.75 5.18
CA LEU A 30 35.93 5.60 4.04
C LEU A 30 35.64 7.04 4.49
N LEU A 31 34.85 7.19 5.56
CA LEU A 31 34.52 8.49 6.15
C LEU A 31 35.76 9.22 6.67
N ARG A 32 36.69 8.50 7.31
CA ARG A 32 37.95 9.08 7.78
C ARG A 32 38.83 9.58 6.62
N LYS A 33 39.00 8.79 5.57
CA LYS A 33 39.73 9.22 4.36
C LYS A 33 39.08 10.42 3.68
N LEU A 34 37.75 10.46 3.63
CA LEU A 34 37.01 11.61 3.09
C LEU A 34 37.23 12.86 3.95
N TYR A 35 37.15 12.73 5.27
CA TYR A 35 37.39 13.82 6.22
C TYR A 35 38.81 14.39 6.11
N ASP A 36 39.83 13.54 6.07
CA ASP A 36 41.23 13.97 5.95
C ASP A 36 41.45 14.71 4.62
N LYS A 37 40.82 14.25 3.54
CA LYS A 37 40.90 14.87 2.20
C LYS A 37 40.13 16.20 2.11
N LEU A 38 39.03 16.34 2.85
CA LEU A 38 38.27 17.57 3.02
C LEU A 38 39.03 18.61 3.84
N ASN A 39 39.70 18.18 4.92
CA ASN A 39 40.43 19.05 5.84
C ASN A 39 41.72 19.62 5.24
N CYS A 40 42.42 18.86 4.39
CA CYS A 40 43.63 19.34 3.71
C CYS A 40 43.35 20.36 2.58
N ASN A 41 42.10 20.52 2.12
CA ASN A 41 41.81 21.31 0.93
C ASN A 41 40.53 22.17 1.10
N GLY A 42 40.70 23.42 1.54
CA GLY A 42 39.58 24.32 1.89
C GLY A 42 38.58 24.58 0.76
N LYS A 43 39.01 24.54 -0.52
CA LYS A 43 38.10 24.63 -1.68
C LYS A 43 37.17 23.42 -1.78
N LEU A 44 37.67 22.23 -1.47
CA LEU A 44 36.90 20.98 -1.52
C LEU A 44 35.89 20.92 -0.38
N ALA A 45 36.26 21.41 0.81
CA ALA A 45 35.34 21.58 1.93
C ALA A 45 34.15 22.49 1.59
N PHE A 46 34.40 23.62 0.91
CA PHE A 46 33.34 24.52 0.46
C PHE A 46 32.35 23.83 -0.49
N TYR A 47 32.83 23.12 -1.51
CA TYR A 47 31.96 22.38 -2.43
C TYR A 47 31.17 21.27 -1.74
N ALA A 48 31.74 20.60 -0.74
CA ALA A 48 31.04 19.56 0.01
C ALA A 48 29.89 20.12 0.87
N VAL A 49 30.12 21.24 1.56
CA VAL A 49 29.05 21.94 2.32
C VAL A 49 27.97 22.45 1.36
N TRP A 50 28.37 23.02 0.23
CA TRP A 50 27.45 23.48 -0.80
C TRP A 50 26.59 22.34 -1.39
N LEU A 51 27.19 21.19 -1.68
CA LEU A 51 26.48 20.01 -2.19
C LEU A 51 25.49 19.44 -1.15
N MET A 52 25.90 19.34 0.12
CA MET A 52 25.01 18.91 1.20
C MET A 52 23.83 19.86 1.39
N GLY A 53 24.08 21.18 1.32
CA GLY A 53 23.01 22.19 1.35
C GLY A 53 22.08 22.11 0.15
N PHE A 54 22.63 21.90 -1.05
CA PHE A 54 21.84 21.73 -2.28
C PHE A 54 20.96 20.48 -2.23
N LEU A 55 21.50 19.33 -1.78
CA LEU A 55 20.73 18.10 -1.60
C LEU A 55 19.60 18.28 -0.58
N GLY A 56 19.85 18.99 0.51
CA GLY A 56 18.82 19.36 1.48
C GLY A 56 17.70 20.21 0.86
N ALA A 57 18.06 21.25 0.10
CA ALA A 57 17.09 22.12 -0.57
C ALA A 57 16.25 21.36 -1.61
N VAL A 58 16.89 20.50 -2.42
CA VAL A 58 16.21 19.65 -3.41
C VAL A 58 15.22 18.70 -2.73
N THR A 59 15.59 18.13 -1.58
CA THR A 59 14.69 17.23 -0.81
C THR A 59 13.41 17.94 -0.36
N VAL A 60 13.54 19.20 0.09
CA VAL A 60 12.39 20.04 0.49
C VAL A 60 11.54 20.42 -0.72
N LEU A 61 12.16 20.81 -1.84
CA LEU A 61 11.46 21.22 -3.06
C LEU A 61 10.66 20.07 -3.69
N ILE A 62 11.23 18.86 -3.71
CA ILE A 62 10.54 17.67 -4.23
C ILE A 62 9.49 17.15 -3.23
N ASN A 63 9.45 17.70 -2.01
CA ASN A 63 8.48 17.36 -0.98
C ASN A 63 8.42 15.84 -0.70
N LEU A 64 9.57 15.17 -0.80
CA LEU A 64 9.68 13.70 -0.74
C LEU A 64 9.13 13.12 0.56
N GLY A 65 9.13 13.91 1.65
CA GLY A 65 8.60 13.49 2.95
C GLY A 65 7.09 13.60 3.12
N TYR A 66 6.36 14.28 2.22
CA TYR A 66 4.93 14.57 2.40
C TYR A 66 4.01 13.86 1.42
N GLN A 67 4.54 13.18 0.41
CA GLN A 67 3.71 12.41 -0.51
C GLN A 67 3.16 11.18 0.21
N LYS A 68 1.93 11.30 0.72
CA LYS A 68 1.17 10.15 1.22
C LYS A 68 1.02 9.15 0.08
N TYR A 69 1.48 7.93 0.33
CA TYR A 69 1.52 6.86 -0.66
C TYR A 69 0.12 6.38 -1.07
N TYR A 70 -0.85 6.40 -0.15
CA TYR A 70 -2.21 5.92 -0.38
C TYR A 70 -2.99 6.73 -1.44
N ARG A 71 -3.55 6.02 -2.43
CA ARG A 71 -4.39 6.58 -3.52
C ARG A 71 -5.85 6.08 -3.46
N PRO A 72 -6.66 6.52 -2.49
CA PRO A 72 -8.04 6.06 -2.33
C PRO A 72 -8.93 6.40 -3.54
N GLU A 73 -8.65 7.49 -4.25
CA GLU A 73 -9.41 7.92 -5.42
C GLU A 73 -9.38 6.91 -6.56
N GLN A 74 -8.21 6.29 -6.78
CA GLN A 74 -8.03 5.26 -7.81
C GLN A 74 -8.77 3.98 -7.42
N LEU A 75 -8.71 3.60 -6.13
CA LEU A 75 -9.40 2.42 -5.60
C LEU A 75 -10.91 2.55 -5.79
N ILE A 76 -11.47 3.72 -5.47
CA ILE A 76 -12.91 3.97 -5.66
C ILE A 76 -13.31 3.92 -7.13
N SER A 77 -12.48 4.40 -8.06
CA SER A 77 -12.75 4.28 -9.50
C SER A 77 -12.84 2.81 -9.92
N VAL A 78 -11.87 2.00 -9.51
CA VAL A 78 -11.82 0.56 -9.81
C VAL A 78 -13.04 -0.17 -9.23
N ILE A 79 -13.41 0.12 -7.98
CA ILE A 79 -14.58 -0.48 -7.34
C ILE A 79 -15.86 -0.11 -8.12
N LYS A 80 -16.07 1.17 -8.44
CA LYS A 80 -17.30 1.63 -9.11
C LYS A 80 -17.42 1.19 -10.55
N GLU A 81 -16.33 1.16 -11.30
CA GLU A 81 -16.35 0.75 -12.71
C GLU A 81 -16.61 -0.74 -12.88
N ASN A 82 -16.15 -1.56 -11.94
CA ASN A 82 -16.24 -3.01 -12.04
C ASN A 82 -17.41 -3.61 -11.23
N SER A 83 -17.98 -2.86 -10.30
CA SER A 83 -19.05 -3.37 -9.44
C SER A 83 -20.44 -3.26 -10.05
N SER A 84 -21.19 -4.36 -9.97
CA SER A 84 -22.57 -4.48 -10.46
C SER A 84 -23.60 -4.67 -9.34
N GLN A 85 -23.16 -5.07 -8.14
CA GLN A 85 -23.98 -5.40 -6.97
C GLN A 85 -23.69 -4.42 -5.79
N PRO A 86 -24.49 -4.43 -4.71
CA PRO A 86 -24.13 -3.74 -3.46
C PRO A 86 -22.74 -4.13 -2.99
N VAL A 87 -21.94 -3.14 -2.56
CA VAL A 87 -20.51 -3.32 -2.24
C VAL A 87 -20.30 -3.30 -0.72
N LEU A 88 -19.64 -4.34 -0.21
CA LEU A 88 -19.08 -4.40 1.13
C LEU A 88 -17.56 -4.25 1.06
N ILE A 89 -17.01 -3.20 1.64
CA ILE A 89 -15.57 -3.01 1.79
C ILE A 89 -15.16 -3.56 3.16
N ALA A 90 -14.37 -4.63 3.17
CA ALA A 90 -13.92 -5.29 4.39
C ALA A 90 -12.41 -5.11 4.58
N THR A 91 -12.01 -4.67 5.77
CA THR A 91 -10.61 -4.64 6.21
C THR A 91 -10.49 -5.30 7.58
N THR A 92 -9.32 -5.85 7.87
CA THR A 92 -8.95 -6.09 9.26
C THR A 92 -8.33 -4.82 9.86
N HIS A 93 -8.46 -4.65 11.17
CA HIS A 93 -7.81 -3.57 11.89
C HIS A 93 -7.15 -4.07 13.18
N LYS A 94 -5.88 -3.72 13.32
CA LYS A 94 -5.02 -3.89 14.50
C LYS A 94 -4.51 -2.53 14.99
N SER A 95 -4.37 -1.56 14.07
CA SER A 95 -3.84 -0.22 14.37
C SER A 95 -4.71 0.89 13.78
N LEU A 96 -4.44 2.12 14.21
CA LEU A 96 -5.08 3.33 13.66
C LEU A 96 -4.76 3.59 12.19
N VAL A 97 -3.71 2.98 11.63
CA VAL A 97 -3.35 3.14 10.22
C VAL A 97 -4.47 2.62 9.32
N GLN A 98 -4.97 1.41 9.59
CA GLN A 98 -6.07 0.80 8.82
C GLN A 98 -7.38 1.59 8.97
N VAL A 99 -7.62 2.19 10.13
CA VAL A 99 -8.76 3.10 10.34
C VAL A 99 -8.61 4.36 9.48
N GLY A 100 -7.40 4.93 9.41
CA GLY A 100 -7.10 6.08 8.56
C GLY A 100 -7.23 5.78 7.07
N GLU A 101 -6.80 4.60 6.64
CA GLU A 101 -6.94 4.11 5.25
C GLU A 101 -8.41 4.04 4.84
N MET A 102 -9.25 3.40 5.67
CA MET A 102 -10.69 3.30 5.42
C MET A 102 -11.39 4.65 5.52
N MET A 103 -10.97 5.53 6.43
CA MET A 103 -11.49 6.90 6.49
C MET A 103 -11.16 7.67 5.21
N GLY A 104 -9.97 7.46 4.63
CA GLY A 104 -9.60 8.02 3.32
C GLY A 104 -10.54 7.54 2.21
N ILE A 105 -10.79 6.23 2.14
CA ILE A 105 -11.74 5.62 1.20
C ILE A 105 -13.15 6.22 1.38
N GLY A 106 -13.65 6.28 2.61
CA GLY A 106 -14.95 6.85 2.94
C GLY A 106 -15.08 8.34 2.60
N LEU A 107 -14.00 9.11 2.80
CA LEU A 107 -13.96 10.52 2.42
C LEU A 107 -14.06 10.70 0.90
N GLU A 108 -13.33 9.90 0.12
CA GLU A 108 -13.41 9.96 -1.35
C GLU A 108 -14.78 9.51 -1.86
N LEU A 109 -15.38 8.47 -1.27
CA LEU A 109 -16.76 8.09 -1.59
C LEU A 109 -17.76 9.21 -1.31
N LYS A 110 -17.60 9.92 -0.19
CA LYS A 110 -18.43 11.08 0.16
C LYS A 110 -18.24 12.23 -0.82
N LYS A 111 -17.01 12.51 -1.25
CA LYS A 111 -16.73 13.54 -2.28
C LYS A 111 -17.34 13.17 -3.62
N VAL A 112 -17.31 11.90 -3.99
CA VAL A 112 -17.91 11.42 -5.23
C VAL A 112 -19.44 11.47 -5.16
N SER A 113 -20.06 11.12 -4.02
CA SER A 113 -21.53 11.21 -3.88
C SER A 113 -22.02 12.64 -3.74
N ASN A 114 -21.26 13.50 -3.06
CA ASN A 114 -21.57 14.90 -2.81
C ASN A 114 -20.37 15.77 -3.20
N PRO A 115 -20.18 16.07 -4.50
CA PRO A 115 -19.07 16.90 -4.93
C PRO A 115 -19.15 18.26 -4.25
N PRO A 116 -18.04 18.77 -3.70
CA PRO A 116 -18.04 20.07 -3.04
C PRO A 116 -18.46 21.14 -4.04
N LYS A 117 -19.56 21.84 -3.76
CA LYS A 117 -20.00 22.97 -4.56
C LYS A 117 -18.99 24.11 -4.36
N PRO A 118 -18.29 24.56 -5.40
CA PRO A 118 -17.40 25.71 -5.25
C PRO A 118 -18.22 26.94 -4.81
N PRO A 119 -17.72 27.76 -3.85
CA PRO A 119 -18.48 28.88 -3.28
C PRO A 119 -18.97 29.93 -4.27
N PHE A 120 -18.39 29.95 -5.48
CA PHE A 120 -18.64 30.97 -6.51
C PHE A 120 -19.41 30.46 -7.73
N LEU A 121 -19.69 29.16 -7.85
CA LEU A 121 -20.39 28.61 -9.00
C LEU A 121 -21.82 28.21 -8.59
N LYS A 122 -22.79 29.11 -8.82
CA LYS A 122 -24.23 28.79 -8.82
C LYS A 122 -24.65 28.12 -10.13
N VAL A 123 -23.79 27.30 -10.71
CA VAL A 123 -24.10 26.54 -11.91
C VAL A 123 -24.29 25.12 -11.44
N ASP A 124 -25.45 24.54 -11.74
CA ASP A 124 -25.69 23.11 -11.60
C ASP A 124 -24.70 22.38 -12.51
N THR A 125 -23.52 22.09 -11.97
CA THR A 125 -22.53 21.31 -12.71
C THR A 125 -23.14 19.94 -12.96
N PRO A 126 -23.21 19.49 -14.23
CA PRO A 126 -23.66 18.15 -14.51
C PRO A 126 -22.79 17.17 -13.72
N LYS A 127 -23.44 16.26 -12.98
CA LYS A 127 -22.79 15.17 -12.24
C LYS A 127 -21.77 14.54 -13.21
N PRO A 128 -20.48 14.41 -12.84
CA PRO A 128 -19.48 13.87 -13.77
C PRO A 128 -19.95 12.52 -14.31
N PRO A 129 -19.67 12.19 -15.60
CA PRO A 129 -20.25 11.04 -16.29
C PRO A 129 -19.99 9.68 -15.62
N PHE A 130 -19.06 9.61 -14.66
CA PHE A 130 -18.79 8.46 -13.78
C PHE A 130 -19.91 8.16 -12.76
N LEU A 131 -20.88 9.05 -12.60
CA LEU A 131 -22.00 8.90 -11.65
C LEU A 131 -23.32 8.67 -12.37
N LYS A 132 -23.30 7.74 -13.34
CA LYS A 132 -24.50 7.24 -14.00
C LYS A 132 -24.93 5.97 -13.27
N GLY A 133 -25.88 6.10 -12.35
CA GLY A 133 -26.27 4.98 -11.50
C GLY A 133 -27.54 5.26 -10.73
N ASP A 134 -28.63 4.78 -11.27
CA ASP A 134 -30.02 4.96 -10.83
C ASP A 134 -30.34 4.15 -9.54
N ASN A 135 -29.30 3.60 -8.90
CA ASN A 135 -29.37 2.65 -7.79
C ASN A 135 -28.58 3.19 -6.59
N LYS A 136 -29.30 3.82 -5.66
CA LYS A 136 -28.79 4.43 -4.41
C LYS A 136 -27.97 3.47 -3.54
N GLU A 137 -28.16 2.16 -3.71
CA GLU A 137 -27.49 1.09 -2.97
C GLU A 137 -26.08 0.77 -3.52
N ARG A 138 -25.81 1.05 -4.80
CA ARG A 138 -24.45 0.97 -5.39
C ARG A 138 -23.59 2.18 -5.01
N GLU A 139 -24.24 3.30 -4.69
CA GLU A 139 -23.54 4.56 -4.41
C GLU A 139 -22.97 4.64 -2.98
N ASN A 140 -23.46 3.80 -2.06
CA ASN A 140 -23.08 3.78 -0.65
C ASN A 140 -22.59 2.38 -0.24
N PRO A 141 -21.29 2.08 -0.43
CA PRO A 141 -20.74 0.83 0.07
C PRO A 141 -20.81 0.77 1.59
N GLU A 142 -21.04 -0.42 2.12
CA GLU A 142 -20.93 -0.70 3.54
C GLU A 142 -19.47 -0.98 3.91
N PHE A 143 -19.10 -0.63 5.14
CA PHE A 143 -17.73 -0.81 5.65
C PHE A 143 -17.74 -1.82 6.80
N LEU A 144 -16.97 -2.88 6.65
CA LEU A 144 -16.75 -3.89 7.69
C LEU A 144 -15.34 -3.77 8.25
N PHE A 145 -15.26 -3.52 9.55
CA PHE A 145 -14.01 -3.47 10.30
C PHE A 145 -13.92 -4.67 11.24
N ILE A 146 -13.00 -5.56 10.95
CA ILE A 146 -12.79 -6.75 11.78
C ILE A 146 -11.61 -6.50 12.69
N HIS A 147 -11.86 -6.50 13.99
CA HIS A 147 -10.78 -6.35 14.98
C HIS A 147 -9.89 -7.59 14.96
N GLN A 148 -8.59 -7.36 14.83
CA GLN A 148 -7.56 -8.38 14.75
C GLN A 148 -6.40 -8.01 15.68
N THR A 149 -5.93 -8.96 16.48
CA THR A 149 -4.82 -8.75 17.43
C THR A 149 -3.47 -9.18 16.85
N GLN A 150 -3.46 -10.24 16.04
CA GLN A 150 -2.27 -10.80 15.38
C GLN A 150 -2.54 -11.02 13.90
N ASP A 151 -1.53 -10.86 13.05
CA ASP A 151 -1.65 -11.10 11.61
C ASP A 151 -2.00 -12.58 11.33
N ASN A 152 -2.83 -12.83 10.33
CA ASN A 152 -3.42 -14.15 10.01
C ASN A 152 -4.22 -14.81 11.14
N ASP A 153 -5.01 -14.02 11.87
CA ASP A 153 -5.90 -14.54 12.91
C ASP A 153 -7.13 -15.22 12.27
N PRO A 154 -7.36 -16.53 12.47
CA PRO A 154 -8.51 -17.24 11.92
C PRO A 154 -9.85 -16.69 12.42
N GLN A 155 -9.89 -16.02 13.58
CA GLN A 155 -11.10 -15.35 14.05
C GLN A 155 -11.55 -14.24 13.10
N SER A 156 -10.61 -13.61 12.38
CA SER A 156 -10.94 -12.57 11.41
C SER A 156 -11.65 -13.15 10.19
N THR A 157 -11.22 -14.32 9.74
CA THR A 157 -11.84 -15.08 8.64
C THR A 157 -13.25 -15.54 9.01
N ILE A 158 -13.42 -16.12 10.21
CA ILE A 158 -14.71 -16.60 10.70
C ILE A 158 -15.71 -15.44 10.81
N LYS A 159 -15.32 -14.31 11.42
CA LYS A 159 -16.18 -13.14 11.53
C LYS A 159 -16.56 -12.56 10.18
N LEU A 160 -15.63 -12.54 9.21
CA LEU A 160 -15.92 -12.10 7.86
C LEU A 160 -16.99 -13.00 7.23
N GLN A 161 -16.79 -14.32 7.32
CA GLN A 161 -17.69 -15.31 6.77
C GLN A 161 -19.09 -15.25 7.39
N GLU A 162 -19.19 -15.17 8.72
CA GLU A 162 -20.46 -15.02 9.44
C GLU A 162 -21.19 -13.73 9.04
N THR A 163 -20.46 -12.61 8.94
CA THR A 163 -21.06 -11.32 8.56
C THR A 163 -21.59 -11.36 7.13
N VAL A 164 -20.80 -11.88 6.19
CA VAL A 164 -21.20 -11.99 4.77
C VAL A 164 -22.38 -12.94 4.60
N ASN A 165 -22.44 -14.04 5.35
CA ASN A 165 -23.56 -14.98 5.31
C ASN A 165 -24.87 -14.39 5.85
N ASN A 166 -24.78 -13.45 6.79
CA ASN A 166 -25.94 -12.79 7.41
C ASN A 166 -26.45 -11.57 6.60
N MET A 167 -25.70 -11.13 5.58
CA MET A 167 -26.09 -10.01 4.72
C MET A 167 -27.00 -10.46 3.57
N SER A 168 -27.86 -9.55 3.10
CA SER A 168 -28.73 -9.79 1.96
C SER A 168 -27.94 -9.88 0.66
N LYS A 169 -28.27 -10.86 -0.18
CA LYS A 169 -27.68 -11.10 -1.50
C LYS A 169 -28.57 -10.51 -2.61
N PRO A 170 -28.02 -10.11 -3.77
CA PRO A 170 -26.62 -10.26 -4.21
C PRO A 170 -25.66 -9.25 -3.54
N LEU A 171 -24.41 -9.64 -3.30
CA LEU A 171 -23.41 -8.84 -2.57
C LEU A 171 -22.01 -9.02 -3.16
N GLU A 172 -21.29 -7.91 -3.34
CA GLU A 172 -19.88 -7.90 -3.71
C GLU A 172 -19.00 -7.54 -2.50
N VAL A 173 -18.07 -8.41 -2.14
CA VAL A 173 -17.13 -8.19 -1.03
C VAL A 173 -15.77 -7.80 -1.59
N TRP A 174 -15.33 -6.59 -1.26
CA TRP A 174 -14.01 -6.07 -1.57
C TRP A 174 -13.16 -6.12 -0.31
N ALA A 175 -12.29 -7.12 -0.23
CA ALA A 175 -11.33 -7.27 0.86
C ALA A 175 -10.11 -6.37 0.57
N VAL A 176 -10.00 -5.26 1.28
CA VAL A 176 -8.93 -4.26 1.11
C VAL A 176 -7.99 -4.35 2.30
N ASN A 177 -6.68 -4.50 2.04
CA ASN A 177 -5.63 -4.66 3.05
C ASN A 177 -6.00 -5.66 4.17
N PHE A 178 -6.67 -6.75 3.78
CA PHE A 178 -7.18 -7.75 4.69
C PHE A 178 -6.06 -8.74 5.06
N ASN A 179 -5.62 -8.71 6.32
CA ASN A 179 -4.44 -9.43 6.80
C ASN A 179 -4.78 -10.79 7.42
N ALA A 180 -5.66 -11.56 6.78
CA ALA A 180 -5.97 -12.93 7.15
C ALA A 180 -6.39 -13.74 5.91
N GLU A 181 -6.41 -15.07 6.06
CA GLU A 181 -6.93 -15.95 5.02
C GLU A 181 -8.43 -15.68 4.80
N ILE A 182 -8.91 -15.74 3.56
CA ILE A 182 -10.31 -15.41 3.24
C ILE A 182 -10.94 -16.64 2.61
N GLU A 183 -11.85 -17.26 3.36
CA GLU A 183 -12.66 -18.38 2.94
C GLU A 183 -14.13 -17.99 3.04
N LEU A 184 -14.74 -17.67 1.90
CA LEU A 184 -16.16 -17.30 1.82
C LEU A 184 -16.94 -18.40 1.12
N ASN A 185 -17.91 -18.98 1.84
CA ASN A 185 -18.81 -19.97 1.28
C ASN A 185 -19.83 -19.26 0.38
N ASN A 186 -20.14 -19.84 -0.78
CA ASN A 186 -21.10 -19.28 -1.75
C ASN A 186 -20.68 -17.92 -2.38
N CYS A 187 -19.38 -17.60 -2.35
CA CYS A 187 -18.82 -16.46 -3.06
C CYS A 187 -17.74 -16.93 -4.03
N THR A 188 -17.69 -16.33 -5.21
CA THR A 188 -16.68 -16.61 -6.22
C THR A 188 -15.58 -15.56 -6.15
N LEU A 189 -14.33 -15.99 -6.00
CA LEU A 189 -13.19 -15.08 -6.10
C LEU A 189 -13.08 -14.62 -7.56
N ASP A 190 -13.04 -13.31 -7.75
CA ASP A 190 -12.75 -12.75 -9.05
C ASP A 190 -11.25 -12.82 -9.34
N THR A 191 -10.90 -13.54 -10.40
CA THR A 191 -9.53 -13.72 -10.88
C THR A 191 -9.10 -12.64 -11.87
N THR A 192 -9.95 -11.65 -12.15
CA THR A 192 -9.62 -10.51 -13.00
C THR A 192 -8.42 -9.74 -12.44
N LYS A 193 -7.46 -9.42 -13.31
CA LYS A 193 -6.27 -8.66 -12.93
C LYS A 193 -6.57 -7.18 -12.92
N TYR A 194 -6.65 -6.60 -11.73
CA TYR A 194 -6.85 -5.18 -11.51
C TYR A 194 -5.54 -4.38 -11.53
N PRO A 195 -5.58 -3.05 -11.80
CA PRO A 195 -4.40 -2.21 -11.72
C PRO A 195 -3.84 -2.16 -10.29
N TYR A 196 -2.53 -2.10 -10.17
CA TYR A 196 -1.90 -1.87 -8.87
C TYR A 196 -2.21 -0.46 -8.38
N ILE A 197 -2.58 -0.35 -7.10
CA ILE A 197 -2.90 0.92 -6.45
C ILE A 197 -2.00 1.09 -5.25
N ASP A 198 -1.29 2.20 -5.21
CA ASP A 198 -0.36 2.51 -4.13
C ASP A 198 -1.08 2.52 -2.77
N GLY A 199 -0.59 1.68 -1.86
CA GLY A 199 -1.09 1.55 -0.49
C GLY A 199 -2.31 0.65 -0.32
N TYR A 200 -2.84 0.06 -1.40
CA TYR A 200 -4.03 -0.79 -1.35
C TYR A 200 -3.82 -2.11 -2.09
N GLY A 201 -3.68 -3.20 -1.32
CA GLY A 201 -3.89 -4.56 -1.80
C GLY A 201 -5.35 -4.92 -1.68
N TYR A 202 -5.96 -5.47 -2.72
CA TYR A 202 -7.39 -5.80 -2.69
C TYR A 202 -7.73 -7.08 -3.45
N LYS A 203 -8.79 -7.75 -3.01
CA LYS A 203 -9.41 -8.91 -3.65
C LYS A 203 -10.90 -8.70 -3.72
N ARG A 204 -11.51 -9.08 -4.85
CA ARG A 204 -12.95 -9.00 -5.07
C ARG A 204 -13.59 -10.39 -5.01
N TYR A 205 -14.67 -10.51 -4.26
CA TYR A 205 -15.50 -11.70 -4.16
C TYR A 205 -16.93 -11.35 -4.55
N ILE A 206 -17.54 -12.17 -5.40
CA ILE A 206 -18.92 -11.99 -5.88
C ILE A 206 -19.79 -13.06 -5.23
N CYS A 207 -20.73 -12.64 -4.39
CA CYS A 207 -21.63 -13.50 -3.64
C CYS A 207 -23.05 -13.39 -4.23
N ASN A 208 -23.52 -14.50 -4.80
CA ASN A 208 -24.88 -14.60 -5.37
C ASN A 208 -25.84 -15.28 -4.39
#